data_AF-A0A3B8ZCA8-F1
#
_entry.id   AF-A0A3B8ZCA8-F1
#
_cell.length_a   1.000
_cell.length_b   1.000
_cell.length_c   1.000
_cell.angle_alpha   90.00
_cell.angle_beta   90.00
_cell.angle_gamma   90.00
#
_symmetry.space_group_name_H-M   'P 1'
#
loop_
_entity.id
_entity.type
_entity.pdbx_description
1 polymer ?
#
loop_
_entity_poly.entity_id
_entity_poly.type
_entity_poly.pdbx_seq_one_letter_code
_entity_poly.pdbx_strand_id
1 'polypeptide(L)'
;QGSRFVYVFDRSDSMNGYEGKPLRRAQSELRKSIQSLGPTHQFQIIFYNDTPLPYGGFAGGGPKLLRGEPVVKTAAAQFIQDISAVGGTNHIDALRMALAMNPDVIFFLTDADFPVPPVKELENIL
;
A
#
# COMPACT_ATOMS: atom_id res chain seq x y z
N GLN A 1 17.70 -10.46 -1.61
CA GLN A 1 16.52 -11.35 -1.50
C GLN A 1 15.63 -10.75 -0.43
N GLY A 2 14.35 -10.50 -0.72
CA GLY A 2 13.39 -9.96 0.24
C GLY A 2 12.32 -11.00 0.56
N SER A 3 11.83 -10.97 1.79
CA SER A 3 10.76 -11.85 2.29
C SER A 3 9.63 -11.06 2.94
N ARG A 4 9.84 -9.78 3.27
CA ARG A 4 8.92 -8.89 3.96
C ARG A 4 8.63 -7.67 3.08
N PHE A 5 7.41 -7.59 2.56
CA PHE A 5 7.02 -6.59 1.59
C PHE A 5 5.93 -5.67 2.14
N VAL A 6 6.00 -4.36 1.90
CA VAL A 6 4.88 -3.45 2.16
C VAL A 6 4.52 -2.73 0.89
N TYR A 7 3.24 -2.73 0.53
CA TYR A 7 2.70 -2.04 -0.63
C TYR A 7 2.01 -0.77 -0.13
N VAL A 8 2.47 0.41 -0.55
CA VAL A 8 1.94 1.72 -0.15
C VAL A 8 1.37 2.41 -1.39
N PHE A 9 0.04 2.53 -1.46
CA PHE A 9 -0.68 2.89 -2.66
C PHE A 9 -1.57 4.11 -2.44
N ASP A 10 -1.41 5.09 -3.32
CA ASP A 10 -2.24 6.29 -3.35
C ASP A 10 -3.69 5.96 -3.76
N ARG A 11 -4.65 6.57 -3.08
CA ARG A 11 -6.09 6.57 -3.39
C ARG A 11 -6.69 7.97 -3.25
N SER A 12 -5.89 9.01 -3.46
CA SER A 12 -6.36 10.40 -3.54
C SER A 12 -7.24 10.64 -4.77
N ASP A 13 -7.94 11.77 -4.80
CA ASP A 13 -8.88 12.11 -5.88
C ASP A 13 -8.23 12.15 -7.27
N SER A 14 -6.94 12.47 -7.38
CA SER A 14 -6.23 12.49 -8.67
C SER A 14 -6.11 11.10 -9.30
N MET A 15 -6.19 10.03 -8.49
CA MET A 15 -6.27 8.64 -8.97
C MET A 15 -7.60 8.31 -9.69
N ASN A 16 -8.61 9.20 -9.63
CA ASN A 16 -9.83 9.14 -10.45
C ASN A 16 -9.65 9.64 -11.88
N GLY A 17 -8.46 10.13 -12.26
CA GLY A 17 -8.16 10.59 -13.62
C GLY A 17 -8.50 9.55 -14.69
N TYR A 18 -8.85 10.02 -15.90
CA TYR A 18 -9.21 9.15 -17.04
C TYR A 18 -10.26 8.08 -16.68
N GLU A 19 -11.35 8.51 -16.03
CA GLU A 19 -12.42 7.63 -15.55
C GLU A 19 -11.91 6.53 -14.60
N GLY A 20 -10.98 6.83 -13.68
CA GLY A 20 -10.42 5.89 -12.70
C GLY A 20 -9.42 4.87 -13.26
N LYS A 21 -8.86 5.13 -14.45
CA LYS A 21 -7.87 4.23 -15.09
C LYS A 21 -6.58 4.06 -14.26
N PRO A 22 -6.01 5.09 -13.61
CA PRO A 22 -4.84 4.93 -12.74
C PRO A 22 -5.10 3.97 -11.59
N LEU A 23 -6.18 4.18 -10.83
CA LEU A 23 -6.56 3.31 -9.72
C LEU A 23 -6.79 1.86 -10.18
N ARG A 24 -7.55 1.64 -11.27
CA ARG A 24 -7.79 0.29 -11.79
C ARG A 24 -6.51 -0.43 -12.20
N ARG A 25 -5.54 0.29 -12.79
CA ARG A 25 -4.23 -0.27 -13.14
C ARG A 25 -3.44 -0.63 -11.89
N ALA A 26 -3.40 0.27 -10.91
CA ALA A 26 -2.74 0.04 -9.63
C ALA A 26 -3.31 -1.19 -8.90
N GLN A 27 -4.64 -1.31 -8.81
CA GLN A 27 -5.33 -2.47 -8.23
C GLN A 27 -5.00 -3.77 -8.97
N SER A 28 -4.96 -3.74 -10.31
CA SER A 28 -4.63 -4.91 -11.13
C SER A 28 -3.21 -5.41 -10.88
N GLU A 29 -2.22 -4.51 -10.92
CA GLU A 29 -0.81 -4.87 -10.69
C GLU A 29 -0.55 -5.28 -9.25
N LEU A 30 -1.15 -4.59 -8.27
CA LEU A 30 -1.06 -4.98 -6.86
C LEU A 30 -1.60 -6.39 -6.64
N ARG A 31 -2.78 -6.71 -7.18
CA ARG A 31 -3.36 -8.05 -7.06
C ARG A 31 -2.47 -9.13 -7.69
N LYS A 32 -1.89 -8.87 -8.87
CA LYS A 32 -0.92 -9.79 -9.50
C LYS A 32 0.30 -10.02 -8.60
N SER A 33 0.85 -8.94 -8.03
CA SER A 33 2.00 -9.01 -7.13
C SER A 33 1.70 -9.85 -5.89
N ILE A 34 0.58 -9.58 -5.21
CA ILE A 34 0.14 -10.36 -4.03
C ILE A 34 -0.05 -11.84 -4.38
N GLN A 35 -0.70 -12.15 -5.51
CA GLN A 35 -0.92 -13.54 -5.94
C GLN A 35 0.38 -14.31 -6.14
N SER A 36 1.42 -13.64 -6.64
CA SER A 36 2.76 -14.21 -6.88
C SER A 36 3.54 -14.55 -5.59
N LEU A 37 3.12 -14.01 -4.43
CA LEU A 37 3.79 -14.28 -3.17
C LEU A 37 3.57 -15.72 -2.73
N GLY A 38 4.68 -16.42 -2.46
CA GLY A 38 4.70 -17.72 -1.79
C GLY A 38 4.38 -17.66 -0.28
N PRO A 39 4.15 -18.82 0.36
CA PRO A 39 3.74 -18.91 1.76
C PRO A 39 4.81 -18.48 2.77
N THR A 40 6.08 -18.43 2.36
CA THR A 40 7.20 -17.95 3.18
C THR A 40 7.34 -16.43 3.16
N HIS A 41 6.70 -15.74 2.21
CA HIS A 41 6.71 -14.29 2.16
C HIS A 41 5.68 -13.71 3.14
N GLN A 42 5.97 -12.52 3.64
CA GLN A 42 5.07 -11.71 4.44
C GLN A 42 4.77 -10.41 3.70
N PHE A 43 3.55 -9.91 3.84
CA PHE A 43 3.14 -8.67 3.20
C PHE A 43 2.17 -7.85 4.04
N GLN A 44 2.09 -6.55 3.74
CA GLN A 44 1.02 -5.66 4.17
C GLN A 44 0.68 -4.68 3.04
N ILE A 45 -0.57 -4.24 2.96
CA ILE A 45 -1.08 -3.26 2.01
C ILE A 45 -1.53 -2.04 2.80
N ILE A 46 -1.07 -0.87 2.41
CA ILE A 46 -1.47 0.42 2.97
C ILE A 46 -1.97 1.25 1.80
N PHE A 47 -3.28 1.50 1.75
CA PHE A 47 -3.80 2.58 0.91
C PHE A 47 -3.70 3.90 1.66
N TYR A 48 -3.54 5.02 0.98
CA TYR A 48 -3.55 6.32 1.65
C TYR A 48 -4.19 7.40 0.80
N ASN A 49 -4.85 8.33 1.47
CA ASN A 49 -5.25 9.64 0.96
C ASN A 49 -4.72 10.67 1.96
N ASP A 50 -5.59 11.41 2.65
CA ASP A 50 -5.24 12.21 3.83
C ASP A 50 -4.75 11.37 5.02
N THR A 51 -5.20 10.10 5.10
CA THR A 51 -4.85 9.17 6.19
C THR A 51 -4.50 7.77 5.65
N PRO A 52 -3.60 7.03 6.32
CA PRO A 52 -3.30 5.66 5.93
C PRO A 52 -4.44 4.70 6.32
N LEU A 53 -4.74 3.76 5.42
CA LEU A 53 -5.68 2.67 5.57
C LEU A 53 -4.97 1.33 5.33
N PRO A 54 -4.46 0.70 6.39
CA PRO A 54 -3.84 -0.62 6.31
C PRO A 54 -4.88 -1.72 6.12
N TYR A 55 -4.52 -2.79 5.42
CA TYR A 55 -5.35 -3.99 5.35
C TYR A 55 -5.50 -4.63 6.73
N GLY A 56 -6.74 -4.95 7.10
CA GLY A 56 -7.12 -5.36 8.46
C GLY A 56 -7.44 -4.19 9.41
N GLY A 57 -7.26 -2.95 8.96
CA GLY A 57 -7.52 -1.74 9.74
C GLY A 57 -6.57 -1.59 10.94
N PHE A 58 -7.00 -0.81 11.93
CA PHE A 58 -6.22 -0.47 13.12
C PHE A 58 -6.58 -1.31 14.36
N ALA A 59 -7.53 -2.24 14.23
CA ALA A 59 -7.99 -3.07 15.34
C ALA A 59 -6.94 -4.12 15.74
N GLY A 60 -6.98 -4.58 17.00
CA GLY A 60 -6.24 -5.78 17.43
C GLY A 60 -4.71 -5.64 17.46
N GLY A 61 -4.20 -4.49 17.91
CA GLY A 61 -2.76 -4.23 18.07
C GLY A 61 -2.10 -3.52 16.88
N GLY A 62 -2.89 -3.10 15.90
CA GLY A 62 -2.43 -2.30 14.77
C GLY A 62 -1.90 -3.12 13.58
N PRO A 63 -1.39 -2.42 12.56
CA PRO A 63 -0.96 -3.02 11.30
C PRO A 63 0.26 -3.92 11.49
N LYS A 64 0.24 -5.08 10.85
CA LYS A 64 1.33 -6.06 10.91
C LYS A 64 1.51 -6.76 9.57
N LEU A 65 2.71 -7.32 9.35
CA LEU A 65 2.95 -8.17 8.19
C LEU A 65 2.23 -9.51 8.35
N LEU A 66 1.51 -9.92 7.31
CA LEU A 66 0.74 -11.15 7.24
C LEU A 66 1.42 -12.14 6.31
N ARG A 67 1.31 -13.44 6.58
CA ARG A 67 1.89 -14.47 5.70
C ARG A 67 1.14 -14.55 4.37
N GLY A 68 1.87 -14.89 3.30
CA GLY A 68 1.36 -15.14 1.95
C GLY A 68 0.48 -16.39 1.80
N GLU A 69 -0.32 -16.71 2.81
CA GLU A 69 -1.25 -17.84 2.80
C GLU A 69 -2.40 -17.60 1.82
N PRO A 70 -2.89 -18.65 1.13
CA PRO A 70 -3.95 -18.49 0.12
C PRO A 70 -5.19 -17.74 0.63
N VAL A 71 -5.64 -18.04 1.86
CA VAL A 71 -6.82 -17.38 2.46
C VAL A 71 -6.59 -15.88 2.69
N VAL A 72 -5.40 -15.50 3.16
CA VAL A 72 -5.02 -14.10 3.39
C VAL A 72 -4.92 -13.36 2.06
N LYS A 73 -4.32 -14.00 1.04
CA LYS A 73 -4.21 -13.41 -0.32
C LYS A 73 -5.58 -13.17 -0.96
N THR A 74 -6.53 -14.10 -0.78
CA THR A 74 -7.90 -13.93 -1.28
C THR A 74 -8.62 -12.77 -0.60
N ALA A 75 -8.53 -12.68 0.73
CA ALA A 75 -9.15 -11.60 1.48
C ALA A 75 -8.50 -10.23 1.19
N ALA A 76 -7.17 -10.20 1.00
CA ALA A 76 -6.46 -9.02 0.55
C ALA A 76 -6.87 -8.59 -0.87
N ALA A 77 -7.10 -9.53 -1.79
CA ALA A 77 -7.57 -9.23 -3.15
C ALA A 77 -8.97 -8.59 -3.14
N GLN A 78 -9.85 -9.03 -2.25
CA GLN A 78 -11.16 -8.40 -2.05
C GLN A 78 -11.00 -6.97 -1.51
N PHE A 79 -10.18 -6.79 -0.47
CA PHE A 79 -9.88 -5.45 0.05
C PHE A 79 -9.36 -4.50 -1.03
N ILE A 80 -8.42 -4.95 -1.88
CA ILE A 80 -7.91 -4.15 -3.00
C ILE A 80 -9.03 -3.72 -3.95
N GLN A 81 -9.95 -4.61 -4.27
CA GLN A 81 -11.05 -4.36 -5.20
C GLN A 81 -12.05 -3.33 -4.66
N ASP A 82 -12.28 -3.32 -3.35
CA ASP A 82 -13.29 -2.46 -2.71
C ASP A 82 -12.81 -1.01 -2.49
N ILE A 83 -11.54 -0.72 -2.78
CA ILE A 83 -10.99 0.64 -2.65
C ILE A 83 -11.48 1.56 -3.77
N SER A 84 -11.99 2.71 -3.35
CA SER A 84 -12.22 3.89 -4.20
C SER A 84 -11.19 4.97 -3.93
N ALA A 85 -10.97 5.83 -4.93
CA ALA A 85 -10.16 7.04 -4.81
C ALA A 85 -11.02 8.19 -4.26
N VAL A 86 -10.54 8.83 -3.20
CA VAL A 86 -11.22 9.94 -2.52
C VAL A 86 -10.25 10.77 -1.68
N GLY A 87 -10.42 12.09 -1.65
CA GLY A 87 -9.75 12.99 -0.72
C GLY A 87 -8.36 13.45 -1.18
N GLY A 88 -7.59 14.03 -0.26
CA GLY A 88 -6.26 14.58 -0.53
C GLY A 88 -5.15 13.54 -0.48
N THR A 89 -3.91 14.02 -0.38
CA THR A 89 -2.69 13.19 -0.47
C THR A 89 -1.73 13.49 0.68
N ASN A 90 -1.53 12.53 1.58
CA ASN A 90 -0.54 12.54 2.64
C ASN A 90 0.23 11.20 2.64
N HIS A 91 1.31 11.15 1.88
CA HIS A 91 2.12 9.93 1.74
C HIS A 91 3.05 9.69 2.94
N ILE A 92 3.36 10.71 3.75
CA ILE A 92 4.36 10.62 4.82
C ILE A 92 3.93 9.66 5.93
N ASP A 93 2.68 9.74 6.38
CA ASP A 93 2.20 8.88 7.47
C ASP A 93 2.04 7.42 7.03
N ALA A 94 1.72 7.20 5.76
CA ALA A 94 1.68 5.86 5.17
C ALA A 94 3.09 5.24 5.08
N LEU A 95 4.11 6.02 4.71
CA LEU A 95 5.51 5.58 4.67
C LEU A 95 6.06 5.32 6.07
N ARG A 96 5.76 6.17 7.06
CA ARG A 96 6.09 5.94 8.48
C ARG A 96 5.52 4.62 8.98
N MET A 97 4.25 4.36 8.71
CA MET A 97 3.59 3.11 9.07
C MET A 97 4.25 1.90 8.39
N ALA A 98 4.61 2.03 7.12
CA ALA A 98 5.30 0.99 6.38
C ALA A 98 6.67 0.65 7.01
N LEU A 99 7.48 1.68 7.30
CA LEU A 99 8.82 1.53 7.86
C LEU A 99 8.78 0.95 9.28
N ALA A 100 7.80 1.33 10.10
CA ALA A 100 7.61 0.77 11.45
C ALA A 100 7.40 -0.76 11.48
N MET A 101 7.02 -1.37 10.35
CA MET A 101 6.90 -2.82 10.22
C MET A 101 8.21 -3.52 9.84
N ASN A 102 9.35 -2.81 9.75
CA ASN A 102 10.65 -3.32 9.31
C ASN A 102 10.56 -4.20 8.04
N PRO A 103 10.10 -3.66 6.90
CA PRO A 103 10.06 -4.39 5.65
C PRO A 103 11.45 -4.49 5.00
N ASP A 104 11.64 -5.51 4.17
CA ASP A 104 12.82 -5.61 3.30
C ASP A 104 12.66 -4.68 2.07
N VAL A 105 11.42 -4.52 1.59
CA VAL A 105 11.09 -3.73 0.41
C VAL A 105 9.74 -3.03 0.59
N ILE A 106 9.69 -1.74 0.22
CA ILE A 106 8.45 -0.97 0.10
C ILE A 106 8.18 -0.71 -1.39
N PHE A 107 7.03 -1.16 -1.88
CA PHE A 107 6.52 -0.79 -3.20
C PHE A 107 5.60 0.42 -3.05
N PHE A 108 6.04 1.57 -3.53
CA PHE A 108 5.31 2.84 -3.43
C PHE A 108 4.73 3.24 -4.80
N LEU A 109 3.43 3.56 -4.84
CA LEU A 109 2.75 4.01 -6.05
C LEU A 109 1.91 5.26 -5.75
N THR A 110 2.09 6.29 -6.59
CA THR A 110 1.33 7.55 -6.63
C THR A 110 1.20 7.99 -8.10
N ASP A 111 0.25 8.86 -8.43
CA ASP A 111 -0.03 9.31 -9.80
C ASP A 111 0.93 10.39 -10.32
N ALA A 112 2.01 10.67 -9.59
CA ALA A 112 3.12 11.54 -9.98
C ALA A 112 2.76 13.03 -10.18
N ASP A 113 1.52 13.44 -9.93
CA ASP A 113 1.14 14.87 -9.86
C ASP A 113 1.63 15.52 -8.55
N PHE A 114 1.94 14.70 -7.53
CA PHE A 114 2.71 15.13 -6.37
C PHE A 114 4.18 14.69 -6.49
N PRO A 115 5.16 15.59 -6.28
CA PRO A 115 6.56 15.22 -6.33
C PRO A 115 6.84 14.13 -5.31
N VAL A 116 7.65 13.13 -5.72
CA VAL A 116 8.28 12.18 -4.79
C VAL A 116 8.83 12.99 -3.61
N PRO A 117 8.54 12.63 -2.34
CA PRO A 117 9.02 13.41 -1.20
C PRO A 117 10.52 13.63 -1.36
N PRO A 118 11.00 14.88 -1.23
CA PRO A 118 12.41 15.17 -1.37
C PRO A 118 13.21 14.29 -0.42
N VAL A 119 14.41 13.86 -0.84
CA VAL A 119 15.27 12.93 -0.07
C VAL A 119 15.41 13.33 1.40
N LYS A 120 15.46 14.64 1.67
CA LYS A 120 15.52 15.21 3.02
C LYS A 120 14.30 14.88 3.91
N GLU A 121 13.11 14.75 3.35
CA GLU A 121 11.93 14.32 4.09
C GLU A 121 11.95 12.82 4.35
N LEU A 122 12.49 12.03 3.43
CA LEU A 122 12.70 10.59 3.61
C LEU A 122 13.75 10.31 4.70
N GLU A 123 14.82 11.10 4.78
CA GLU A 123 15.85 11.00 5.83
C GLU A 123 15.27 11.22 7.24
N ASN A 124 14.21 12.01 7.39
CA ASN A 124 13.58 12.28 8.69
C ASN A 124 12.63 11.16 9.16
N ILE A 125 12.46 10.10 8.36
CA ILE A 125 11.54 8.99 8.66
C ILE A 125 12.31 7.68 8.93
N LEU A 126 13.58 7.61 8.52
CA LEU A 126 14.50 6.51 8.82
C LEU A 126 15.14 6.67 10.21
#